data_AF-A0A496BKZ0-F1
#
_entry.id   AF-A0A496BKZ0-F1
#
_cell.length_a   1.000
_cell.length_b   1.000
_cell.length_c   1.000
_cell.angle_alpha   90.00
_cell.angle_beta   90.00
_cell.angle_gamma   90.00
#
_symmetry.space_group_name_H-M   'P 1'
#
loop_
_entity.id
_entity.type
_entity.pdbx_description
1 polymer ?
#
loop_
_entity_poly.entity_id
_entity_poly.type
_entity_poly.pdbx_seq_one_letter_code
_entity_poly.pdbx_strand_id
1 'polypeptide(L)'
;MKRVRTEVLKIESQPIFHEINAQSAEVWNECIHQMEMYQWRRGYGKYLMDFSIAHMENSDVEQIDLLVRRGNVRAISLYKKYGFEYGDIRIAIYDNGEDGLLYSRQIKG
;
A
#
# COMPACT_ATOMS: atom_id res chain seq x y z
N MET A 1 -59.83 18.88 -16.99
CA MET A 1 -58.46 18.53 -17.39
C MET A 1 -57.69 18.08 -16.14
N LYS A 2 -57.49 16.77 -15.94
CA LYS A 2 -56.74 16.24 -14.78
C LYS A 2 -55.24 16.32 -15.09
N ARG A 3 -54.48 17.08 -14.31
CA ARG A 3 -53.01 17.03 -14.33
C ARG A 3 -52.57 15.81 -13.52
N VAL A 4 -51.86 14.88 -14.15
CA VAL A 4 -51.15 13.80 -13.47
C VAL A 4 -49.74 14.30 -13.18
N ARG A 5 -49.36 14.29 -11.90
CA ARG A 5 -48.01 14.61 -11.45
C ARG A 5 -47.18 13.34 -11.63
N THR A 6 -46.15 13.38 -12.46
CA THR A 6 -45.22 12.25 -12.58
C THR A 6 -44.40 12.20 -11.30
N GLU A 7 -44.64 11.20 -10.45
CA GLU A 7 -43.72 10.88 -9.37
C GLU A 7 -42.44 10.32 -10.00
N VAL A 8 -41.30 10.94 -9.66
CA VAL A 8 -39.99 10.42 -10.05
C VAL A 8 -39.85 9.05 -9.40
N LEU A 9 -39.73 8.00 -10.22
CA LEU A 9 -39.32 6.67 -9.79
C LEU A 9 -37.93 6.80 -9.15
N LYS A 10 -37.89 6.94 -7.82
CA LYS A 10 -36.69 6.64 -7.05
C LYS A 10 -36.54 5.13 -7.07
N ILE A 11 -35.70 4.64 -7.98
CA ILE A 11 -35.18 3.28 -7.90
C ILE A 11 -34.30 3.27 -6.66
N GLU A 12 -34.84 2.81 -5.53
CA GLU A 12 -34.02 2.51 -4.37
C GLU A 12 -33.00 1.43 -4.77
N SER A 13 -31.75 1.60 -4.34
CA SER A 13 -30.69 0.63 -4.63
C SER A 13 -31.11 -0.73 -4.08
N GLN A 14 -31.38 -1.68 -4.98
CA GLN A 14 -31.79 -3.03 -4.59
C GLN A 14 -30.63 -3.70 -3.83
N PRO A 15 -30.89 -4.39 -2.70
CA PRO A 15 -29.86 -5.08 -1.90
C PRO A 15 -28.95 -6.00 -2.72
N ILE A 16 -29.51 -6.58 -3.79
CA ILE A 16 -28.81 -7.49 -4.72
C ILE A 16 -27.59 -6.83 -5.38
N PHE A 17 -27.60 -5.51 -5.61
CA PHE A 17 -26.45 -4.81 -6.20
C PHE A 17 -25.30 -4.64 -5.19
N HIS A 18 -25.61 -4.54 -3.90
CA HIS A 18 -24.57 -4.44 -2.86
C HIS A 18 -23.82 -5.79 -2.71
N GLU A 19 -24.54 -6.90 -2.75
CA GLU A 19 -23.95 -8.24 -2.68
C GLU A 19 -23.13 -8.58 -3.93
N ILE A 20 -23.62 -8.24 -5.13
CA ILE A 20 -22.85 -8.41 -6.38
C ILE A 20 -21.56 -7.59 -6.34
N ASN A 21 -21.60 -6.36 -5.83
CA ASN A 21 -20.40 -5.52 -5.71
C ASN A 21 -19.43 -6.08 -4.66
N ALA A 22 -19.92 -6.61 -3.54
CA ALA A 22 -19.08 -7.21 -2.50
C ALA A 22 -18.41 -8.51 -2.98
N GLN A 23 -19.15 -9.41 -3.66
CA GLN A 23 -18.57 -10.62 -4.25
C GLN A 23 -17.58 -10.28 -5.37
N SER A 24 -17.88 -9.27 -6.19
CA SER A 24 -16.95 -8.79 -7.21
C SER A 24 -15.68 -8.20 -6.60
N ALA A 25 -15.78 -7.49 -5.48
CA ALA A 25 -14.64 -6.98 -4.74
C ALA A 25 -13.81 -8.09 -4.11
N GLU A 26 -14.43 -9.16 -3.60
CA GLU A 26 -13.74 -10.33 -3.05
C GLU A 26 -12.90 -11.03 -4.12
N VAL A 27 -13.47 -11.31 -5.29
CA VAL A 27 -12.74 -11.90 -6.43
C VAL A 27 -11.59 -11.00 -6.88
N TRP A 28 -11.82 -9.69 -6.97
CA TRP A 28 -10.79 -8.73 -7.34
C TRP A 28 -9.64 -8.68 -6.32
N ASN A 29 -9.96 -8.68 -5.03
CA ASN A 29 -8.97 -8.71 -3.95
C ASN A 29 -8.14 -10.00 -3.98
N GLU A 30 -8.77 -11.15 -4.26
CA GLU A 30 -8.07 -12.41 -4.42
C GLU A 30 -7.14 -12.37 -5.64
N CYS A 31 -7.58 -11.83 -6.78
CA CYS A 31 -6.72 -11.64 -7.94
C CYS A 31 -5.50 -10.75 -7.63
N ILE A 32 -5.70 -9.63 -6.93
CA ILE A 32 -4.60 -8.76 -6.47
C ILE A 32 -3.65 -9.55 -5.56
N HIS A 33 -4.18 -10.29 -4.59
CA HIS A 33 -3.37 -11.10 -3.68
C HIS A 33 -2.52 -12.13 -4.44
N GLN A 34 -3.12 -12.85 -5.39
CA GLN A 34 -2.41 -13.81 -6.22
C GLN A 34 -1.35 -13.14 -7.10
N MET A 35 -1.64 -11.96 -7.66
CA MET A 35 -0.67 -11.17 -8.44
C MET A 35 0.48 -10.67 -7.57
N GLU A 36 0.23 -10.22 -6.35
CA GLU A 36 1.26 -9.83 -5.37
C GLU A 36 2.14 -11.04 -5.00
N MET A 37 1.52 -12.19 -4.73
CA MET A 37 2.23 -13.43 -4.42
C MET A 37 3.05 -13.93 -5.61
N TYR A 38 2.52 -13.84 -6.83
CA TYR A 38 3.23 -14.25 -8.05
C TYR A 38 4.46 -13.37 -8.35
N GLN A 39 4.37 -12.07 -8.07
CA GLN A 39 5.49 -11.14 -8.25
C GLN A 39 6.54 -11.27 -7.14
N TRP A 40 6.21 -11.95 -6.05
CA TRP A 40 7.11 -12.13 -4.92
C TRP A 40 8.35 -12.96 -5.26
N ARG A 41 9.50 -12.65 -4.62
CA ARG A 41 10.79 -13.34 -4.81
C ARG A 41 11.34 -13.37 -6.24
N ARG A 42 10.79 -12.54 -7.14
CA ARG A 42 11.29 -12.39 -8.51
C ARG A 42 12.30 -11.26 -8.70
N GLY A 43 12.67 -10.59 -7.62
CA GLY A 43 13.67 -9.53 -7.63
C GLY A 43 13.13 -8.11 -7.81
N TYR A 44 11.82 -7.92 -7.99
CA TYR A 44 11.25 -6.56 -8.18
C TYR A 44 11.55 -5.61 -7.03
N GLY A 45 11.39 -6.07 -5.78
CA GLY A 45 11.73 -5.24 -4.61
C GLY A 45 13.21 -4.86 -4.56
N LYS A 46 14.10 -5.76 -4.98
CA LYS A 46 15.53 -5.50 -5.11
C LYS A 46 15.78 -4.44 -6.20
N TYR A 47 15.22 -4.66 -7.37
CA TYR A 47 15.37 -3.77 -8.53
C TYR A 47 14.90 -2.34 -8.23
N LEU A 48 13.71 -2.19 -7.64
CA LEU A 48 13.19 -0.88 -7.25
C LEU A 48 14.06 -0.20 -6.19
N MET A 49 14.57 -0.97 -5.22
CA MET A 49 15.45 -0.43 -4.18
C MET A 49 16.79 0.02 -4.76
N ASP A 50 17.43 -0.79 -5.59
CA ASP A 50 18.66 -0.44 -6.32
C ASP A 50 18.46 0.85 -7.13
N PHE A 51 17.37 0.92 -7.90
CA PHE A 51 17.05 2.10 -8.72
C PHE A 51 16.86 3.36 -7.87
N SER A 52 16.04 3.29 -6.81
CA SER A 52 15.75 4.43 -5.95
C SER A 52 17.00 4.93 -5.23
N ILE A 53 17.81 4.03 -4.68
CA ILE A 53 19.08 4.37 -4.03
C ILE A 53 20.03 5.03 -5.03
N ALA A 54 20.24 4.43 -6.20
CA ALA A 54 21.12 5.00 -7.22
C ALA A 54 20.66 6.41 -7.65
N HIS A 55 19.35 6.63 -7.74
CA HIS A 55 18.81 7.96 -8.04
C HIS A 55 19.13 8.97 -6.92
N MET A 56 18.96 8.58 -5.65
CA MET A 56 19.24 9.45 -4.50
C MET A 56 20.75 9.67 -4.26
N GLU A 57 21.59 8.68 -4.55
CA GLU A 57 23.07 8.80 -4.50
C GLU A 57 23.59 9.87 -5.47
N ASN A 58 22.90 10.07 -6.60
CA ASN A 58 23.22 11.12 -7.56
C ASN A 58 22.57 12.49 -7.24
N SER A 59 21.97 12.62 -6.06
CA SER A 59 21.35 13.86 -5.58
C SER A 59 22.10 14.44 -4.37
N ASP A 60 21.65 15.58 -3.85
CA ASP A 60 22.20 16.21 -2.64
C ASP A 60 21.52 15.75 -1.34
N VAL A 61 20.91 14.56 -1.38
CA VAL A 61 20.31 13.93 -0.19
C VAL A 61 21.40 13.26 0.66
N GLU A 62 21.38 13.54 1.97
CA GLU A 62 22.32 12.97 2.94
C GLU A 62 21.80 11.66 3.54
N GLN A 63 20.49 11.53 3.70
CA GLN A 63 19.83 10.40 4.36
C GLN A 63 18.54 9.99 3.64
N ILE A 64 18.30 8.68 3.57
CA ILE A 64 17.03 8.10 3.11
C ILE A 64 16.26 7.62 4.32
N ASP A 65 15.02 8.09 4.45
CA ASP A 65 14.08 7.60 5.45
C ASP A 65 12.91 6.87 4.80
N LEU A 66 12.46 5.79 5.43
CA LEU A 66 11.25 5.09 5.05
C LEU A 66 10.45 4.67 6.29
N LEU A 67 9.13 4.68 6.14
CA LEU A 67 8.19 4.14 7.13
C LEU A 67 7.63 2.81 6.63
N VAL A 68 7.67 1.80 7.49
CA VAL A 68 7.17 0.46 7.17
C VAL A 68 6.26 -0.05 8.28
N ARG A 69 5.12 -0.64 7.89
CA ARG A 69 4.22 -1.37 8.80
C ARG A 69 5.01 -2.36 9.65
N ARG A 70 4.82 -2.35 10.97
CA ARG A 70 5.51 -3.26 11.90
C ARG A 70 5.40 -4.73 11.49
N GLY A 71 4.24 -5.15 10.98
CA GLY A 71 3.99 -6.53 10.53
C GLY A 71 4.64 -6.91 9.20
N ASN A 72 5.19 -5.95 8.43
CA ASN A 72 5.81 -6.22 7.13
C ASN A 72 7.27 -6.71 7.27
N VAL A 73 7.42 -7.88 7.88
CA VAL A 73 8.71 -8.55 8.15
C VAL A 73 9.56 -8.74 6.89
N ARG A 74 8.90 -8.87 5.74
CA ARG A 74 9.53 -9.07 4.44
C ARG A 74 10.22 -7.80 3.95
N ALA A 75 9.51 -6.67 3.96
CA ALA A 75 10.08 -5.38 3.59
C ALA A 75 11.18 -4.96 4.58
N ILE A 76 10.95 -5.15 5.88
CA ILE A 76 11.96 -4.89 6.92
C ILE A 76 13.24 -5.68 6.64
N SER A 77 13.13 -6.96 6.28
CA SER A 77 14.28 -7.79 5.94
C SER A 77 15.01 -7.32 4.69
N LEU A 78 14.28 -6.79 3.70
CA LEU A 78 14.88 -6.17 2.51
C LEU A 78 15.65 -4.91 2.89
N TYR A 79 15.04 -3.99 3.63
CA TYR A 79 15.64 -2.72 4.02
C TYR A 79 16.92 -2.92 4.84
N LYS A 80 16.91 -3.85 5.79
CA LYS A 80 18.12 -4.23 6.54
C LYS A 80 19.26 -4.72 5.65
N LYS A 81 18.97 -5.49 4.59
CA LYS A 81 20.00 -5.93 3.62
C LYS A 81 20.62 -4.77 2.84
N TYR A 82 19.87 -3.68 2.67
CA TYR A 82 20.34 -2.46 2.02
C TYR A 82 21.05 -1.49 2.98
N GLY A 83 21.26 -1.88 4.25
CA GLY A 83 21.95 -1.04 5.23
C GLY A 83 21.06 0.03 5.87
N PHE A 84 19.73 -0.11 5.78
CA PHE A 84 18.84 0.71 6.58
C PHE A 84 18.82 0.20 8.03
N GLU A 85 18.91 1.15 8.96
CA GLU A 85 18.91 0.91 10.39
C GLU A 85 17.59 1.39 11.01
N TYR A 86 17.14 0.70 12.06
CA TYR A 86 15.94 1.13 12.78
C TYR A 86 16.24 2.41 13.57
N GLY A 87 15.41 3.43 13.37
CA GLY A 87 15.53 4.69 14.11
C GLY A 87 14.47 4.84 15.18
N ASP A 88 13.20 4.80 14.80
CA ASP A 88 12.10 5.20 15.66
C ASP A 88 10.78 4.51 15.29
N ILE A 89 9.75 4.74 16.09
CA ILE A 89 8.40 4.27 15.87
C ILE A 89 7.42 5.43 15.70
N ARG A 90 6.40 5.19 14.88
CA ARG A 90 5.24 6.05 14.72
C ARG A 90 4.01 5.25 15.13
N ILE A 91 3.47 5.56 16.30
CA ILE A 91 2.40 4.78 16.93
C ILE A 91 1.10 4.95 16.16
N ALA A 92 0.42 3.85 15.85
CA ALA A 92 -0.91 3.81 15.25
C ALA A 92 -1.12 4.74 14.04
N ILE A 93 -0.12 4.88 13.17
CA ILE A 93 -0.19 5.81 12.02
C ILE A 93 -0.95 5.28 10.81
N TYR A 94 -1.27 3.99 10.80
CA TYR A 94 -2.09 3.39 9.75
C TYR A 94 -3.54 3.23 10.22
N ASP A 95 -4.49 3.27 9.30
CA ASP A 95 -5.94 3.22 9.60
C ASP A 95 -6.38 2.01 10.43
N ASN A 96 -5.62 0.90 10.37
CA ASN A 96 -5.86 -0.30 11.16
C ASN A 96 -5.26 -0.23 12.58
N GLY A 97 -4.76 0.93 13.02
CA GLY A 97 -4.10 1.13 14.31
C GLY A 97 -2.70 0.53 14.40
N GLU A 98 -2.13 0.07 13.28
CA GLU A 98 -0.79 -0.51 13.25
C GLU A 98 0.29 0.58 13.37
N ASP A 99 1.37 0.24 14.08
CA ASP A 99 2.55 1.09 14.18
C ASP A 99 3.39 1.08 12.89
N GLY A 100 3.97 2.23 12.56
CA GLY A 100 5.01 2.36 11.55
C GLY A 100 6.41 2.36 12.19
N LEU A 101 7.33 1.61 11.62
CA LEU A 101 8.74 1.63 12.00
C LEU A 101 9.49 2.52 11.02
N LEU A 102 10.25 3.48 11.55
CA LEU A 102 11.16 4.33 10.78
C LEU A 102 12.50 3.61 10.61
N TYR A 103 12.91 3.48 9.36
CA TYR A 103 14.23 2.97 8.99
C TYR A 103 14.97 4.02 8.18
N SER A 104 16.25 4.21 8.48
CA SER A 104 17.08 5.27 7.93
C SER A 104 18.39 4.71 7.38
N ARG A 105 18.90 5.28 6.28
CA ARG A 105 20.22 4.97 5.72
C ARG A 105 20.94 6.26 5.33
N GLN A 106 22.18 6.43 5.76
CA GLN A 106 23.05 7.51 5.28
C GLN A 106 23.53 7.21 3.85
N ILE A 107 23.51 8.23 2.99
CA ILE A 107 24.04 8.16 1.62
C ILE A 107 25.41 8.81 1.54
N LYS A 108 25.58 10.00 2.11
CA LYS A 108 26.83 10.77 2.09
C LYS A 108 27.38 10.88 3.50
N GLY A 109 28.65 10.57 3.64
CA GLY A 109 29.49 10.80 4.82
C GLY A 109 30.87 11.24 4.36
#